data_AF-A0A2E1ADG4-F1
#
_entry.id   AF-A0A2E1ADG4-F1
#
_cell.length_a   1.000
_cell.length_b   1.000
_cell.length_c   1.000
_cell.angle_alpha   90.00
_cell.angle_beta   90.00
_cell.angle_gamma   90.00
#
_symmetry.space_group_name_H-M   'P 1'
#
loop_
_entity.id
_entity.type
_entity.pdbx_description
1 polymer ?
#
loop_
_entity_poly.entity_id
_entity_poly.type
_entity_poly.pdbx_seq_one_letter_code
_entity_poly.pdbx_strand_id
1 'polypeptide(L)'
;MRIPVIWTIIAAVVGVILVGVIGMLLIQPDQPLVISAGFDRDAITPNADGENDVANFSYDLTRNALVSILLTDTDGNTYVFRDAQQRIPQAYTVQFSGVVDGFVLPDEELGGTVERRLLPDGDYTWELVAEAADGEVANHEGTLTVQDADVPLPDILTFTVSNPVFTPNQDGRTDRVEINVFVAKQDVDVNVVLIGEEGQEIPISARKEGNTNGDERRFIFDYEAGIDLNAEPPPDGTYTIRATATDDEGQRVTATSELTIQDGGKPFAEIVPQAVGVDVVFVTQPYDERFFSDASQIGDLVDMPDDPAAFAATDITMNVGDMLVFMLTVENYSDVAIRTTWPPPGAVYQQEQRAPALGQNDSPGAWRVAIECESSKSSYPYRWAIGTDDVLVTEIGANGEEFRYLPPNTSSVVWGAIRFTDIDPTRNPQACYAGLIHEDVALSERNSGVGRRSIELVDPEAGSQE
;
A
#
# COMPACT_ATOMS: atom_id res chain seq x y z
N MET A 1 -16.74 -83.69 52.49
CA MET A 1 -17.84 -82.71 52.38
C MET A 1 -17.75 -82.04 51.03
N ARG A 2 -18.79 -82.15 50.17
CA ARG A 2 -18.83 -81.42 48.90
C ARG A 2 -19.30 -80.00 49.21
N ILE A 3 -18.46 -79.01 48.92
CA ILE A 3 -18.85 -77.60 49.04
C ILE A 3 -20.03 -77.38 48.07
N PRO A 4 -21.17 -76.82 48.51
CA PRO A 4 -22.30 -76.56 47.65
C PRO A 4 -21.88 -75.63 46.51
N VAL A 5 -22.26 -75.97 45.27
CA VAL A 5 -21.89 -75.24 44.05
C VAL A 5 -22.14 -73.73 44.16
N ILE A 6 -23.19 -73.33 44.90
CA ILE A 6 -23.55 -71.93 45.17
C ILE A 6 -22.41 -71.17 45.88
N TRP A 7 -21.72 -71.77 46.85
CA TRP A 7 -20.62 -71.10 47.57
C TRP A 7 -19.38 -70.96 46.69
N THR A 8 -19.12 -71.91 45.79
CA THR A 8 -18.05 -71.81 44.80
C THR A 8 -18.32 -70.68 43.80
N ILE A 9 -19.58 -70.52 43.36
CA ILE A 9 -19.99 -69.43 42.47
C ILE A 9 -19.85 -68.08 43.16
N ILE A 10 -20.31 -67.94 44.41
CA ILE A 10 -20.19 -66.69 45.16
C ILE A 10 -18.72 -66.30 45.35
N ALA A 11 -17.86 -67.25 45.74
CA ALA A 11 -16.44 -66.98 45.92
C ALA A 11 -15.75 -66.57 44.60
N ALA A 12 -16.13 -67.19 43.48
CA ALA A 12 -15.61 -66.82 42.15
C ALA A 12 -16.05 -65.42 41.72
N VAL A 13 -17.31 -65.06 41.95
CA VAL A 13 -17.84 -63.72 41.63
C VAL A 13 -17.16 -62.65 42.49
N VAL A 14 -16.99 -62.90 43.79
CA VAL A 14 -16.28 -61.98 44.69
C VAL A 14 -14.82 -61.83 44.26
N GLY A 15 -14.15 -62.91 43.89
CA GLY A 15 -12.77 -62.87 43.38
C GLY A 15 -12.64 -62.03 42.10
N VAL A 16 -13.56 -62.18 41.14
CA VAL A 16 -13.57 -61.38 39.90
C VAL A 16 -13.85 -59.91 40.18
N ILE A 17 -14.79 -59.58 41.09
CA ILE A 17 -15.05 -58.19 41.49
C ILE A 17 -13.82 -57.60 42.17
N LEU A 18 -13.16 -58.35 43.06
CA LEU A 18 -11.98 -57.86 43.79
C LEU A 18 -10.81 -57.59 42.84
N VAL A 19 -10.55 -58.51 41.89
CA VAL A 19 -9.53 -58.33 40.85
C VAL A 19 -9.91 -57.18 39.89
N GLY A 20 -11.19 -57.03 39.58
CA GLY A 20 -11.71 -55.92 38.77
C GLY A 20 -11.51 -54.56 39.46
N VAL A 21 -11.84 -54.46 40.75
CA VAL A 21 -11.67 -53.23 41.55
C VAL A 21 -10.19 -52.90 41.78
N ILE A 22 -9.37 -53.90 42.12
CA ILE A 22 -7.92 -53.72 42.26
C ILE A 22 -7.28 -53.37 40.92
N GLY A 23 -7.72 -54.00 39.82
CA GLY A 23 -7.27 -53.67 38.47
C GLY A 23 -7.66 -52.25 38.07
N MET A 24 -8.88 -51.82 38.38
CA MET A 24 -9.36 -50.46 38.09
C MET A 24 -8.58 -49.39 38.89
N LEU A 25 -8.26 -49.68 40.16
CA LEU A 25 -7.43 -48.82 41.01
C LEU A 25 -5.94 -48.79 40.60
N LEU A 26 -5.44 -49.83 39.93
CA LEU A 26 -4.04 -49.90 39.46
C LEU A 26 -3.84 -49.35 38.04
N ILE A 27 -4.90 -49.27 37.22
CA ILE A 27 -4.81 -48.82 35.82
C ILE A 27 -5.00 -47.29 35.68
N GLN A 28 -5.63 -46.63 36.67
CA GLN A 28 -5.77 -45.17 36.71
C GLN A 28 -5.36 -44.64 38.09
N PRO A 29 -4.06 -44.49 38.37
CA PRO A 29 -3.64 -43.74 39.56
C PRO A 29 -4.19 -42.32 39.47
N ASP A 30 -4.66 -41.81 40.60
CA ASP A 30 -5.10 -40.42 40.76
C ASP A 30 -3.87 -39.51 40.66
N GLN A 31 -3.53 -39.10 39.43
CA GLN A 31 -2.39 -38.24 39.17
C GLN A 31 -2.79 -36.77 39.35
N PRO A 32 -1.90 -35.95 39.95
CA PRO A 32 -2.15 -34.52 40.05
C PRO A 32 -2.27 -33.91 38.64
N LEU A 33 -3.13 -32.90 38.51
CA LEU A 33 -3.35 -32.19 37.24
C LEU A 33 -2.03 -31.64 36.66
N VAL A 34 -1.15 -31.14 37.54
CA VAL A 34 0.19 -30.66 37.22
C VAL A 34 1.23 -31.46 38.02
N ILE A 35 2.15 -32.13 37.32
CA ILE A 35 3.21 -32.96 37.95
C ILE A 35 4.36 -32.10 38.45
N SER A 36 4.79 -31.13 37.64
CA SER A 36 5.86 -30.19 37.94
C SER A 36 5.62 -28.89 37.20
N ALA A 37 6.12 -27.79 37.73
CA ALA A 37 6.21 -26.49 37.09
C ALA A 37 7.42 -25.72 37.63
N GLY A 38 8.09 -24.93 36.80
CA GLY A 38 9.12 -24.00 37.25
C GLY A 38 10.08 -23.53 36.16
N PHE A 39 10.88 -22.53 36.52
CA PHE A 39 11.97 -22.04 35.70
C PHE A 39 13.22 -22.94 35.82
N ASP A 40 14.03 -22.95 34.76
CA ASP A 40 15.34 -23.61 34.74
C ASP A 40 16.42 -22.86 35.52
N ARG A 41 16.13 -21.63 35.95
CA ARG A 41 16.98 -20.74 36.74
C ARG A 41 16.15 -19.79 37.58
N ASP A 42 16.75 -19.28 38.65
CA ASP A 42 16.06 -18.40 39.59
C ASP A 42 16.19 -16.91 39.26
N ALA A 43 17.02 -16.54 38.26
CA ALA A 43 17.22 -15.16 37.85
C ALA A 43 17.47 -14.98 36.33
N ILE A 44 17.06 -13.84 35.79
CA ILE A 44 17.33 -13.38 34.41
C ILE A 44 17.84 -11.94 34.39
N THR A 45 18.59 -11.59 33.35
CA THR A 45 19.07 -10.22 33.07
C THR A 45 18.65 -9.76 31.68
N PRO A 46 17.39 -9.37 31.47
CA PRO A 46 16.82 -9.15 30.14
C PRO A 46 17.20 -7.76 29.59
N ASN A 47 18.36 -7.70 28.93
CA ASN A 47 18.93 -6.49 28.33
C ASN A 47 19.44 -6.70 26.88
N ALA A 48 19.10 -7.86 26.31
CA ALA A 48 19.44 -8.31 24.97
C ALA A 48 20.95 -8.36 24.67
N ASP A 49 21.81 -8.48 25.69
CA ASP A 49 23.26 -8.63 25.49
C ASP A 49 23.69 -10.06 25.11
N GLY A 50 22.75 -11.02 25.17
CA GLY A 50 22.94 -12.43 24.86
C GLY A 50 23.31 -13.28 26.07
N GLU A 51 23.44 -12.69 27.26
CA GLU A 51 23.79 -13.36 28.52
C GLU A 51 22.60 -13.34 29.48
N ASN A 52 22.08 -14.53 29.82
CA ASN A 52 21.01 -14.71 30.81
C ASN A 52 19.70 -13.92 30.57
N ASP A 53 19.45 -13.42 29.35
CA ASP A 53 18.23 -12.70 28.97
C ASP A 53 16.93 -13.54 29.12
N VAL A 54 17.04 -14.85 28.91
CA VAL A 54 15.89 -15.75 28.76
C VAL A 54 16.01 -16.96 29.67
N ALA A 55 14.94 -17.28 30.39
CA ALA A 55 14.76 -18.53 31.13
C ALA A 55 13.77 -19.46 30.43
N ASN A 56 13.87 -20.77 30.69
CA ASN A 56 12.87 -21.74 30.24
C ASN A 56 11.91 -22.04 31.38
N PHE A 57 10.62 -21.77 31.18
CA PHE A 57 9.55 -22.23 32.08
C PHE A 57 9.01 -23.56 31.56
N SER A 58 9.07 -24.62 32.38
CA SER A 58 8.58 -25.95 32.02
C SER A 58 7.50 -26.43 32.97
N TYR A 59 6.50 -27.13 32.46
CA TYR A 59 5.45 -27.78 33.25
C TYR A 59 4.93 -29.04 32.58
N ASP A 60 4.39 -29.98 33.36
CA ASP A 60 3.86 -31.26 32.86
C ASP A 60 2.40 -31.48 33.30
N LEU A 61 1.52 -31.65 32.32
CA LEU A 61 0.07 -31.79 32.50
C LEU A 61 -0.38 -33.23 32.29
N THR A 62 -1.27 -33.71 33.17
CA THR A 62 -1.86 -35.06 33.06
C THR A 62 -3.25 -35.06 32.43
N ARG A 63 -3.89 -33.90 32.32
CA ARG A 63 -5.23 -33.71 31.75
C ARG A 63 -5.31 -32.42 30.94
N ASN A 64 -6.35 -32.30 30.11
CA ASN A 64 -6.65 -31.05 29.41
C ASN A 64 -6.95 -29.95 30.44
N ALA A 65 -6.35 -28.78 30.27
CA ALA A 65 -6.56 -27.64 31.14
C ALA A 65 -6.40 -26.30 30.39
N LEU A 66 -7.00 -25.25 30.95
CA LEU A 66 -6.62 -23.87 30.68
C LEU A 66 -5.46 -23.51 31.62
N VAL A 67 -4.36 -23.02 31.07
CA VAL A 67 -3.15 -22.69 31.83
C VAL A 67 -2.90 -21.19 31.79
N SER A 68 -2.83 -20.59 32.97
CA SER A 68 -2.35 -19.22 33.18
C SER A 68 -1.01 -19.24 33.92
N ILE A 69 -0.13 -18.30 33.59
CA ILE A 69 1.14 -18.07 34.28
C ILE A 69 1.19 -16.59 34.64
N LEU A 70 1.23 -16.32 35.94
CA LEU A 70 1.23 -14.97 36.50
C LEU A 70 2.53 -14.74 37.29
N LEU A 71 2.99 -13.50 37.35
CA LEU A 71 4.10 -13.07 38.20
C LEU A 71 3.61 -11.95 39.11
N THR A 72 3.86 -12.04 40.41
CA THR A 72 3.46 -11.01 41.38
C THR A 72 4.68 -10.43 42.07
N ASP A 73 4.82 -9.11 42.05
CA ASP A 73 5.93 -8.41 42.70
C ASP A 73 5.74 -8.30 44.23
N THR A 74 6.72 -7.71 44.92
CA THR A 74 6.68 -7.54 46.38
C THR A 74 5.62 -6.56 46.87
N ASP A 75 5.14 -5.67 45.99
CA ASP A 75 4.08 -4.71 46.28
C ASP A 75 2.67 -5.30 46.02
N GLY A 76 2.61 -6.51 45.48
CA GLY A 76 1.39 -7.25 45.19
C GLY A 76 0.78 -6.95 43.82
N ASN A 77 1.51 -6.30 42.91
CA ASN A 77 1.05 -6.13 41.53
C ASN A 77 1.26 -7.42 40.76
N THR A 78 0.23 -7.85 40.03
CA THR A 78 0.25 -9.09 39.25
C THR A 78 0.37 -8.79 37.77
N TYR A 79 1.30 -9.46 37.12
CA TYR A 79 1.63 -9.38 35.71
C TYR A 79 1.32 -10.70 35.02
N VAL A 80 0.74 -10.65 33.82
CA VAL A 80 0.25 -11.82 33.11
C VAL A 80 1.25 -12.21 32.02
N PHE A 81 1.85 -13.39 32.13
CA PHE A 81 2.68 -13.95 31.05
C PHE A 81 1.86 -14.82 30.09
N ARG A 82 0.90 -15.57 30.64
CA ARG A 82 -0.05 -16.40 29.88
C ARG A 82 -1.41 -16.33 30.54
N ASP A 83 -2.45 -16.15 29.72
CA ASP A 83 -3.83 -16.17 30.18
C ASP A 83 -4.61 -17.31 29.50
N ALA A 84 -5.21 -18.18 30.32
CA ALA A 84 -6.18 -19.22 29.95
C ALA A 84 -5.82 -19.99 28.67
N GLN A 85 -4.56 -20.38 28.51
CA GLN A 85 -4.08 -21.05 27.30
C GLN A 85 -4.56 -22.50 27.29
N GLN A 86 -5.26 -22.92 26.25
CA GLN A 86 -5.71 -24.30 26.13
C GLN A 86 -4.52 -25.26 25.91
N ARG A 87 -4.45 -26.30 26.74
CA ARG A 87 -3.38 -27.30 26.73
C ARG A 87 -3.94 -28.72 26.86
N ILE A 88 -3.23 -29.67 26.26
CA ILE A 88 -3.50 -31.11 26.30
C ILE A 88 -2.47 -31.81 27.21
N PRO A 89 -2.63 -33.09 27.58
CA PRO A 89 -1.72 -33.75 28.52
C PRO A 89 -0.38 -34.02 27.85
N GLN A 90 0.66 -33.33 28.33
CA GLN A 90 2.07 -33.52 27.97
C GLN A 90 2.96 -32.55 28.76
N ALA A 91 4.27 -32.72 28.61
CA ALA A 91 5.26 -31.73 29.01
C ALA A 91 5.27 -30.53 28.04
N TYR A 92 5.38 -29.33 28.59
CA TYR A 92 5.51 -28.06 27.90
C TYR A 92 6.77 -27.33 28.36
N THR A 93 7.39 -26.61 27.44
CA THR A 93 8.46 -25.65 27.71
C THR A 93 8.20 -24.39 26.92
N VAL A 94 8.38 -23.24 27.55
CA VAL A 94 8.27 -21.92 26.93
C VAL A 94 9.43 -21.04 27.39
N GLN A 95 9.99 -20.28 26.46
CA GLN A 95 11.01 -19.27 26.77
C GLN A 95 10.36 -18.02 27.34
N PHE A 96 10.98 -17.45 28.37
CA PHE A 96 10.53 -16.25 29.07
C PHE A 96 11.68 -15.25 29.14
N SER A 97 11.53 -14.12 28.47
CA SER A 97 12.50 -13.02 28.44
C SER A 97 12.23 -11.94 29.49
N GLY A 98 11.35 -12.20 30.47
CA GLY A 98 10.85 -11.15 31.37
C GLY A 98 9.70 -10.32 30.77
N VAL A 99 9.38 -10.48 29.48
CA VAL A 99 8.28 -9.75 28.83
C VAL A 99 6.94 -10.42 29.11
N VAL A 100 5.99 -9.60 29.55
CA VAL A 100 4.61 -9.93 29.92
C VAL A 100 3.61 -9.09 29.12
N ASP A 101 2.31 -9.31 29.35
CA ASP A 101 1.25 -8.45 28.83
C ASP A 101 1.49 -6.99 29.26
N GLY A 102 1.11 -6.06 28.38
CA GLY A 102 1.35 -4.63 28.57
C GLY A 102 0.69 -4.06 29.83
N PHE A 103 1.43 -3.18 30.51
CA PHE A 103 0.95 -2.40 31.65
C PHE A 103 1.57 -0.99 31.62
N VAL A 104 0.93 -0.05 32.30
CA VAL A 104 1.35 1.35 32.39
C VAL A 104 1.65 1.69 33.84
N LEU A 105 2.79 2.33 34.10
CA LEU A 105 3.16 2.76 35.44
C LEU A 105 2.36 4.03 35.83
N PRO A 106 2.06 4.27 37.13
CA PRO A 106 1.17 5.35 37.57
C PRO A 106 1.52 6.77 37.09
N ASP A 107 2.81 7.04 36.83
CA ASP A 107 3.33 8.36 36.45
C ASP A 107 3.81 8.42 34.98
N GLU A 108 3.43 7.44 34.14
CA GLU A 108 3.81 7.43 32.73
C GLU A 108 2.78 8.09 31.82
N GLU A 109 3.27 9.01 30.99
CA GLU A 109 2.55 9.51 29.82
C GLU A 109 3.20 8.90 28.57
N LEU A 110 2.44 8.07 27.85
CA LEU A 110 2.91 7.35 26.67
C LEU A 110 2.19 7.84 25.42
N GLY A 111 2.90 7.90 24.30
CA GLY A 111 2.32 8.25 23.01
C GLY A 111 1.58 7.10 22.32
N GLY A 112 1.90 5.85 22.67
CA GLY A 112 1.21 4.65 22.19
C GLY A 112 0.54 3.80 23.27
N THR A 113 -0.08 2.71 22.84
CA THR A 113 -0.63 1.64 23.68
C THR A 113 0.41 0.55 23.87
N VAL A 114 0.72 0.21 25.12
CA VAL A 114 1.66 -0.86 25.47
C VAL A 114 0.97 -2.21 25.27
N GLU A 115 1.43 -3.00 24.30
CA GLU A 115 0.95 -4.37 24.10
C GLU A 115 1.73 -5.38 24.92
N ARG A 116 3.04 -5.17 25.04
CA ARG A 116 3.94 -6.02 25.82
C ARG A 116 4.98 -5.17 26.51
N ARG A 117 5.34 -5.59 27.72
CA ARG A 117 6.27 -4.83 28.55
C ARG A 117 7.19 -5.74 29.33
N LEU A 118 8.43 -5.30 29.48
CA LEU A 118 9.41 -5.96 30.31
C LEU A 118 9.11 -5.70 31.79
N LEU A 119 9.20 -6.75 32.61
CA LEU A 119 9.10 -6.60 34.06
C LEU A 119 10.24 -5.71 34.59
N PRO A 120 9.97 -4.78 35.52
CA PRO A 120 11.02 -4.04 36.21
C PRO A 120 11.92 -4.96 37.03
N ASP A 121 13.11 -4.48 37.37
CA ASP A 121 13.98 -5.17 38.32
C ASP A 121 13.27 -5.44 39.65
N GLY A 122 13.35 -6.67 40.13
CA GLY A 122 12.68 -7.08 41.36
C GLY A 122 12.60 -8.58 41.57
N ASP A 123 12.11 -8.96 42.74
CA ASP A 123 11.79 -10.34 43.08
C ASP A 123 10.30 -10.59 42.84
N TYR A 124 10.01 -11.66 42.10
CA TYR A 124 8.66 -12.05 41.72
C TYR A 124 8.31 -13.43 42.26
N THR A 125 7.08 -13.58 42.72
CA THR A 125 6.46 -14.89 42.91
C THR A 125 5.70 -15.25 41.66
N TRP A 126 6.11 -16.31 40.96
CA TRP A 126 5.33 -16.82 39.82
C TRP A 126 4.30 -17.83 40.30
N GLU A 127 3.15 -17.85 39.64
CA GLU A 127 2.08 -18.84 39.86
C GLU A 127 1.65 -19.43 38.51
N LEU A 128 1.68 -20.75 38.40
CA LEU A 128 1.00 -21.48 37.34
C LEU A 128 -0.36 -21.96 37.88
N VAL A 129 -1.43 -21.55 37.21
CA VAL A 129 -2.80 -21.99 37.49
C VAL A 129 -3.26 -22.86 36.33
N ALA A 130 -3.62 -24.11 36.61
CA ALA A 130 -4.22 -25.03 35.64
C ALA A 130 -5.66 -25.35 36.05
N GLU A 131 -6.62 -25.03 35.19
CA GLU A 131 -8.04 -25.32 35.39
C GLU A 131 -8.51 -26.40 34.39
N ALA A 132 -8.89 -27.57 34.91
CA ALA A 132 -9.41 -28.67 34.12
C ALA A 132 -10.92 -28.51 33.82
N ALA A 133 -11.41 -29.22 32.80
CA ALA A 133 -12.80 -29.12 32.35
C ALA A 133 -13.84 -29.61 33.37
N ASP A 134 -13.42 -30.41 34.35
CA ASP A 134 -14.25 -30.88 35.47
C ASP A 134 -14.27 -29.89 36.66
N GLY A 135 -13.57 -28.76 36.53
CA GLY A 135 -13.46 -27.71 37.54
C GLY A 135 -12.35 -27.95 38.57
N GLU A 136 -11.52 -28.98 38.42
CA GLU A 136 -10.29 -29.12 39.21
C GLU A 136 -9.33 -27.98 38.89
N VAL A 137 -8.84 -27.29 39.93
CA VAL A 137 -7.81 -26.25 39.83
C VAL A 137 -6.57 -26.70 40.56
N ALA A 138 -5.42 -26.64 39.88
CA ALA A 138 -4.12 -26.90 40.47
C ALA A 138 -3.20 -25.69 40.33
N ASN A 139 -2.57 -25.31 41.43
CA ASN A 139 -1.63 -24.20 41.49
C ASN A 139 -0.23 -24.70 41.82
N HIS A 140 0.77 -24.11 41.17
CA HIS A 140 2.18 -24.26 41.52
C HIS A 140 2.82 -22.89 41.59
N GLU A 141 3.72 -22.69 42.54
CA GLU A 141 4.38 -21.41 42.76
C GLU A 141 5.89 -21.57 42.91
N GLY A 142 6.61 -20.48 42.69
CA GLY A 142 8.03 -20.35 42.97
C GLY A 142 8.48 -18.91 42.80
N THR A 143 9.79 -18.70 42.77
CA THR A 143 10.36 -17.36 42.67
C THR A 143 11.14 -17.17 41.37
N LEU A 144 11.21 -15.93 40.90
CA LEU A 144 12.11 -15.48 39.84
C LEU A 144 12.58 -14.07 40.17
N THR A 145 13.87 -13.82 40.01
CA THR A 145 14.46 -12.49 40.17
C THR A 145 14.79 -11.90 38.80
N VAL A 146 14.35 -10.68 38.53
CA VAL A 146 14.70 -9.88 37.35
C VAL A 146 15.69 -8.81 37.79
N GLN A 147 16.83 -8.69 37.10
CA GLN A 147 17.89 -7.72 37.40
C GLN A 147 18.45 -7.14 36.11
N ASP A 148 19.03 -5.94 36.16
CA ASP A 148 19.71 -5.32 35.02
C ASP A 148 18.83 -5.27 33.75
N ALA A 149 17.51 -5.17 33.91
CA ALA A 149 16.56 -5.15 32.81
C ALA A 149 16.62 -3.81 32.04
N ASP A 150 16.54 -3.85 30.72
CA ASP A 150 16.39 -2.64 29.90
C ASP A 150 14.92 -2.18 29.84
N VAL A 151 14.43 -1.65 30.96
CA VAL A 151 13.02 -1.30 31.20
C VAL A 151 12.42 -0.18 30.30
N PRO A 152 13.17 0.83 29.80
CA PRO A 152 12.59 1.88 28.97
C PRO A 152 11.86 1.35 27.73
N LEU A 153 10.60 1.75 27.56
CA LEU A 153 9.76 1.34 26.42
C LEU A 153 10.23 1.96 25.10
N PRO A 154 10.05 1.26 23.96
CA PRO A 154 10.14 1.85 22.62
C PRO A 154 8.86 2.66 22.31
N ASP A 155 8.51 3.63 23.15
CA ASP A 155 7.28 4.41 23.04
C ASP A 155 7.23 5.21 21.73
N ILE A 156 6.04 5.33 21.15
CA ILE A 156 5.79 6.05 19.90
C ILE A 156 5.41 7.49 20.26
N LEU A 157 6.43 8.35 20.34
CA LEU A 157 6.30 9.76 20.71
C LEU A 157 5.60 10.61 19.64
N THR A 158 5.65 10.21 18.37
CA THR A 158 4.94 10.88 17.29
C THR A 158 4.45 9.86 16.29
N PHE A 159 3.17 9.93 15.96
CA PHE A 159 2.56 9.18 14.87
C PHE A 159 1.64 10.11 14.08
N THR A 160 2.00 10.42 12.84
CA THR A 160 1.20 11.30 11.98
C THR A 160 1.01 10.67 10.60
N VAL A 161 -0.21 10.80 10.09
CA VAL A 161 -0.61 10.36 8.75
C VAL A 161 -1.09 11.59 8.00
N SER A 162 -0.43 11.95 6.91
CA SER A 162 -0.88 13.01 6.01
C SER A 162 -2.07 12.54 5.16
N ASN A 163 -2.89 13.46 4.65
CA ASN A 163 -4.01 13.14 3.76
C ASN A 163 -4.87 11.95 4.26
N PRO A 164 -5.59 12.10 5.39
CA PRO A 164 -6.38 11.00 5.98
C PRO A 164 -7.48 10.48 5.03
N VAL A 165 -7.78 11.21 3.96
CA VAL A 165 -8.50 10.75 2.79
C VAL A 165 -7.58 10.97 1.59
N PHE A 166 -7.29 9.93 0.82
CA PHE A 166 -6.41 10.01 -0.35
C PHE A 166 -6.95 9.15 -1.50
N THR A 167 -6.54 9.50 -2.72
CA THR A 167 -7.07 8.98 -3.98
C THR A 167 -5.96 8.40 -4.83
N PRO A 168 -5.52 7.14 -4.61
CA PRO A 168 -4.40 6.55 -5.32
C PRO A 168 -4.81 6.13 -6.74
N ASN A 169 -4.96 7.10 -7.65
CA ASN A 169 -5.33 6.89 -9.04
C ASN A 169 -4.36 7.50 -10.06
N GLN A 170 -3.19 7.91 -9.57
CA GLN A 170 -2.10 8.52 -10.32
C GLN A 170 -2.54 9.77 -11.10
N ASP A 171 -3.49 10.52 -10.56
CA ASP A 171 -3.93 11.78 -11.17
C ASP A 171 -3.06 12.97 -10.75
N GLY A 172 -2.12 12.77 -9.83
CA GLY A 172 -1.16 13.75 -9.34
C GLY A 172 -1.71 14.74 -8.31
N ARG A 173 -2.83 14.44 -7.64
CA ARG A 173 -3.42 15.30 -6.59
C ARG A 173 -3.17 14.76 -5.20
N THR A 174 -3.78 13.62 -4.87
CA THR A 174 -3.77 13.02 -3.54
C THR A 174 -3.45 11.53 -3.61
N ASP A 175 -2.49 11.16 -4.45
CA ASP A 175 -2.13 9.75 -4.67
C ASP A 175 -1.28 9.13 -3.56
N ARG A 176 -0.70 9.98 -2.70
CA ARG A 176 0.32 9.57 -1.72
C ARG A 176 -0.02 10.02 -0.32
N VAL A 177 0.40 9.19 0.63
CA VAL A 177 0.32 9.42 2.06
C VAL A 177 1.73 9.29 2.64
N GLU A 178 2.19 10.36 3.26
CA GLU A 178 3.37 10.34 4.14
C GLU A 178 2.94 9.97 5.56
N ILE A 179 3.61 8.96 6.12
CA ILE A 179 3.44 8.50 7.49
C ILE A 179 4.76 8.72 8.22
N ASN A 180 4.70 9.44 9.35
CA ASN A 180 5.86 9.70 10.19
C ASN A 180 5.69 9.00 11.54
N VAL A 181 6.70 8.22 11.93
CA VAL A 181 6.81 7.58 13.24
C VAL A 181 8.10 8.05 13.90
N PHE A 182 8.01 8.55 15.14
CA PHE A 182 9.17 8.86 15.97
C PHE A 182 9.08 8.09 17.28
N VAL A 183 10.13 7.32 17.58
CA VAL A 183 10.20 6.45 18.77
C VAL A 183 11.17 7.01 19.82
N ALA A 184 10.93 6.66 21.08
CA ALA A 184 11.74 7.11 22.21
C ALA A 184 13.13 6.43 22.24
N LYS A 185 13.19 5.12 21.94
CA LYS A 185 14.38 4.25 22.01
C LYS A 185 15.04 4.09 20.63
N GLN A 186 16.37 3.90 20.60
CA GLN A 186 17.12 3.50 19.41
C GLN A 186 17.08 1.98 19.23
N ASP A 187 17.56 1.48 18.09
CA ASP A 187 17.64 0.04 17.80
C ASP A 187 16.27 -0.65 17.94
N VAL A 188 15.23 -0.02 17.37
CA VAL A 188 13.84 -0.47 17.41
C VAL A 188 13.39 -0.88 16.01
N ASP A 189 12.74 -2.04 15.89
CA ASP A 189 12.02 -2.43 14.68
C ASP A 189 10.65 -1.73 14.65
N VAL A 190 10.40 -0.95 13.59
CA VAL A 190 9.12 -0.28 13.36
C VAL A 190 8.45 -0.87 12.13
N ASN A 191 7.31 -1.51 12.36
CA ASN A 191 6.44 -2.04 11.31
C ASN A 191 5.16 -1.19 11.22
N VAL A 192 4.73 -0.89 10.01
CA VAL A 192 3.47 -0.19 9.76
C VAL A 192 2.61 -1.05 8.85
N VAL A 193 1.36 -1.27 9.26
CA VAL A 193 0.38 -2.05 8.50
C VAL A 193 -0.92 -1.27 8.31
N LEU A 194 -1.56 -1.49 7.17
CA LEU A 194 -2.93 -1.10 6.90
C LEU A 194 -3.86 -2.27 7.24
N ILE A 195 -4.87 -2.05 8.07
CA ILE A 195 -5.81 -3.07 8.55
C ILE A 195 -7.20 -2.77 7.97
N GLY A 196 -7.71 -3.70 7.17
CA GLY A 196 -9.05 -3.61 6.58
C GLY A 196 -10.18 -4.08 7.51
N GLU A 197 -11.43 -3.96 7.05
CA GLU A 197 -12.63 -4.31 7.84
C GLU A 197 -12.65 -5.77 8.34
N GLU A 198 -12.14 -6.71 7.53
CA GLU A 198 -12.04 -8.13 7.89
C GLU A 198 -10.79 -8.48 8.71
N GLY A 199 -10.01 -7.48 9.14
CA GLY A 199 -8.77 -7.67 9.91
C GLY A 199 -7.56 -8.08 9.07
N GLN A 200 -7.67 -8.05 7.74
CA GLN A 200 -6.54 -8.29 6.83
C GLN A 200 -5.45 -7.23 7.03
N GLU A 201 -4.19 -7.66 7.13
CA GLU A 201 -3.05 -6.75 7.28
C GLU A 201 -2.28 -6.63 5.97
N ILE A 202 -2.08 -5.40 5.51
CA ILE A 202 -1.30 -5.05 4.33
C ILE A 202 -0.06 -4.28 4.80
N PRO A 203 1.16 -4.83 4.65
CA PRO A 203 2.37 -4.16 5.12
C PRO A 203 2.69 -2.92 4.29
N ILE A 204 3.09 -1.84 4.97
CA ILE A 204 3.59 -0.61 4.35
C ILE A 204 5.10 -0.57 4.54
N SER A 205 5.83 -0.55 3.42
CA SER A 205 7.29 -0.54 3.45
C SER A 205 7.82 0.85 3.77
N ALA A 206 8.79 0.94 4.67
CA ALA A 206 9.48 2.19 4.96
C ALA A 206 10.26 2.67 3.74
N ARG A 207 10.22 3.98 3.45
CA ARG A 207 11.15 4.57 2.51
C ARG A 207 12.49 4.66 3.24
N LYS A 208 13.49 3.90 2.80
CA LYS A 208 14.87 4.05 3.31
C LYS A 208 15.46 5.36 2.79
N GLU A 209 14.96 6.50 3.24
CA GLU A 209 15.68 7.76 3.11
C GLU A 209 16.76 7.75 4.18
N GLY A 210 18.01 7.63 3.71
CA GLY A 210 19.19 7.56 4.54
C GLY A 210 19.21 8.72 5.53
N ASN A 211 18.98 8.38 6.79
CA ASN A 211 19.15 9.30 7.89
C ASN A 211 20.64 9.62 7.97
N THR A 212 21.04 10.76 7.41
CA THR A 212 22.44 11.17 7.20
C THR A 212 23.18 11.46 8.50
N ASN A 213 22.50 11.35 9.65
CA ASN A 213 23.05 11.63 10.98
C ASN A 213 22.99 10.45 11.97
N GLY A 214 22.58 9.24 11.54
CA GLY A 214 22.65 8.04 12.37
C GLY A 214 21.69 7.97 13.58
N ASP A 215 20.66 8.83 13.64
CA ASP A 215 19.64 8.77 14.69
C ASP A 215 18.43 7.95 14.22
N GLU A 216 18.49 6.62 14.35
CA GLU A 216 17.52 5.63 13.84
C GLU A 216 16.14 5.65 14.53
N ARG A 217 15.75 6.77 15.14
CA ARG A 217 14.48 6.93 15.87
C ARG A 217 13.34 7.48 15.03
N ARG A 218 13.61 7.90 13.79
CA ARG A 218 12.59 8.44 12.87
C ARG A 218 12.42 7.52 11.68
N PHE A 219 11.18 7.15 11.41
CA PHE A 219 10.77 6.32 10.29
C PHE A 219 9.75 7.08 9.45
N ILE A 220 10.01 7.14 8.15
CA ILE A 220 9.16 7.81 7.17
C ILE A 220 8.69 6.76 6.15
N PHE A 221 7.40 6.73 5.89
CA PHE A 221 6.78 5.86 4.90
C PHE A 221 6.08 6.75 3.86
N ASP A 222 6.34 6.48 2.58
CA ASP A 222 5.68 7.12 1.44
C ASP A 222 4.81 6.05 0.79
N TYR A 223 3.50 6.13 1.00
CA TYR A 223 2.55 5.09 0.61
C TYR A 223 1.69 5.56 -0.56
N GLU A 224 1.79 4.85 -1.68
CA GLU A 224 1.00 5.05 -2.90
C GLU A 224 0.05 3.85 -3.14
N ALA A 225 -0.55 3.33 -2.07
CA ALA A 225 -1.42 2.14 -2.13
C ALA A 225 -0.76 0.88 -2.75
N GLY A 226 0.57 0.81 -2.80
CA GLY A 226 1.32 -0.28 -3.43
C GLY A 226 1.48 -0.16 -4.94
N ILE A 227 1.01 0.92 -5.58
CA ILE A 227 1.19 1.18 -7.01
C ILE A 227 2.68 1.28 -7.37
N ASP A 228 3.47 1.91 -6.49
CA ASP A 228 4.93 1.99 -6.55
C ASP A 228 5.62 0.61 -6.58
N LEU A 229 4.98 -0.39 -5.99
CA LEU A 229 5.39 -1.80 -5.98
C LEU A 229 4.71 -2.63 -7.08
N ASN A 230 4.07 -1.96 -8.05
CA ASN A 230 3.29 -2.56 -9.14
C ASN A 230 2.11 -3.43 -8.66
N ALA A 231 1.67 -3.25 -7.41
CA ALA A 231 0.49 -3.90 -6.84
C ALA A 231 -0.78 -3.12 -7.20
N GLU A 232 -1.94 -3.77 -7.10
CA GLU A 232 -3.22 -3.08 -7.23
C GLU A 232 -3.56 -2.40 -5.90
N PRO A 233 -4.08 -1.15 -5.92
CA PRO A 233 -4.56 -0.49 -4.71
C PRO A 233 -5.55 -1.37 -3.94
N PRO A 234 -5.57 -1.31 -2.59
CA PRO A 234 -6.66 -1.88 -1.82
C PRO A 234 -8.00 -1.23 -2.24
N PRO A 235 -9.13 -1.93 -2.05
CA PRO A 235 -10.44 -1.36 -2.32
C PRO A 235 -10.69 -0.04 -1.58
N ASP A 236 -11.57 0.78 -2.14
CA ASP A 236 -12.06 1.96 -1.44
C ASP A 236 -12.68 1.59 -0.09
N GLY A 237 -12.38 2.39 0.93
CA GLY A 237 -12.84 2.13 2.28
C GLY A 237 -11.99 2.81 3.34
N THR A 238 -12.46 2.70 4.57
CA THR A 238 -11.75 3.19 5.75
C THR A 238 -10.94 2.06 6.37
N TYR A 239 -9.68 2.34 6.63
CA TYR A 239 -8.69 1.42 7.17
C TYR A 239 -8.10 1.96 8.46
N THR A 240 -7.67 1.06 9.34
CA THR A 240 -6.83 1.42 10.48
C THR A 240 -5.36 1.26 10.08
N ILE A 241 -4.59 2.34 10.13
CA ILE A 241 -3.13 2.23 10.09
C ILE A 241 -2.65 1.94 11.50
N ARG A 242 -1.84 0.90 11.67
CA ARG A 242 -1.17 0.58 12.92
C ARG A 242 0.34 0.64 12.74
N ALA A 243 0.99 1.49 13.52
CA ALA A 243 2.44 1.45 13.73
C ALA A 243 2.73 0.59 14.97
N THR A 244 3.72 -0.28 14.88
CA THR A 244 4.19 -1.14 15.96
C THR A 244 5.70 -0.97 16.10
N ALA A 245 6.13 -0.55 17.29
CA ALA A 245 7.53 -0.43 17.68
C ALA A 245 7.88 -1.62 18.59
N THR A 246 8.91 -2.40 18.24
CA THR A 246 9.41 -3.54 19.02
C THR A 246 10.92 -3.40 19.24
N ASP A 247 11.38 -3.52 20.48
CA ASP A 247 12.81 -3.56 20.80
C ASP A 247 13.35 -5.00 20.85
N ASP A 248 14.66 -5.15 21.07
CA ASP A 248 15.35 -6.44 21.08
C ASP A 248 14.95 -7.34 22.28
N GLU A 249 14.53 -6.74 23.40
CA GLU A 249 13.99 -7.46 24.57
C GLU A 249 12.58 -8.03 24.29
N GLY A 250 11.87 -7.45 23.33
CA GLY A 250 10.53 -7.84 22.90
C GLY A 250 9.40 -7.01 23.50
N GLN A 251 9.71 -5.86 24.11
CA GLN A 251 8.72 -4.86 24.48
C GLN A 251 8.05 -4.31 23.23
N ARG A 252 6.76 -3.98 23.33
CA ARG A 252 5.97 -3.58 22.17
C ARG A 252 4.97 -2.49 22.48
N VAL A 253 5.04 -1.43 21.69
CA VAL A 253 4.12 -0.30 21.73
C VAL A 253 3.47 -0.12 20.37
N THR A 254 2.17 0.18 20.34
CA THR A 254 1.43 0.44 19.12
C THR A 254 0.75 1.80 19.12
N ALA A 255 0.62 2.39 17.94
CA ALA A 255 -0.16 3.59 17.70
C ALA A 255 -1.07 3.37 16.50
N THR A 256 -2.28 3.92 16.55
CA THR A 256 -3.28 3.75 15.48
C THR A 256 -3.83 5.07 14.98
N SER A 257 -4.19 5.09 13.70
CA SER A 257 -4.80 6.23 13.01
C SER A 257 -5.75 5.69 11.95
N GLU A 258 -6.65 6.54 11.47
CA GLU A 258 -7.55 6.22 10.38
C GLU A 258 -6.97 6.71 9.05
N LEU A 259 -7.18 5.93 7.98
CA LEU A 259 -6.89 6.32 6.59
C LEU A 259 -8.02 5.83 5.69
N THR A 260 -8.52 6.71 4.84
CA THR A 260 -9.57 6.38 3.86
C THR A 260 -9.02 6.42 2.45
N ILE A 261 -9.20 5.32 1.72
CA ILE A 261 -8.95 5.22 0.28
C ILE A 261 -10.25 5.55 -0.45
N GLN A 262 -10.19 6.45 -1.43
CA GLN A 262 -11.29 6.79 -2.33
C GLN A 262 -10.81 6.79 -3.78
N ASP A 263 -11.66 6.37 -4.71
CA ASP A 263 -11.39 6.41 -6.15
C ASP A 263 -10.04 5.76 -6.50
N GLY A 264 -9.64 4.72 -5.77
CA GLY A 264 -8.36 4.04 -5.95
C GLY A 264 -8.37 3.12 -7.16
N GLY A 265 -7.28 3.09 -7.92
CA GLY A 265 -7.12 2.17 -9.04
C GLY A 265 -6.08 2.63 -10.06
N LYS A 266 -5.66 1.73 -10.94
CA LYS A 266 -4.69 2.10 -11.99
C LYS A 266 -5.37 2.72 -13.21
N PRO A 267 -4.94 3.90 -13.66
CA PRO A 267 -5.46 4.49 -14.88
C PRO A 267 -4.90 3.77 -16.10
N PHE A 268 -5.80 3.42 -17.02
CA PHE A 268 -5.44 2.81 -18.30
C PHE A 268 -6.17 3.51 -19.44
N ALA A 269 -5.38 4.01 -20.40
CA ALA A 269 -5.91 4.64 -21.58
C ALA A 269 -5.05 4.33 -22.81
N GLU A 270 -5.69 4.33 -23.98
CA GLU A 270 -5.01 4.11 -25.25
C GLU A 270 -5.54 4.99 -26.38
N ILE A 271 -4.69 5.24 -27.37
CA ILE A 271 -5.14 5.73 -28.68
C ILE A 271 -5.67 4.52 -29.45
N VAL A 272 -6.96 4.51 -29.73
CA VAL A 272 -7.62 3.38 -30.39
C VAL A 272 -7.67 3.56 -31.91
N PRO A 273 -7.57 2.46 -32.67
CA PRO A 273 -7.83 2.49 -34.10
C PRO A 273 -9.27 2.91 -34.37
N GLN A 274 -9.47 3.71 -35.41
CA GLN A 274 -10.80 4.03 -35.91
C GLN A 274 -11.47 2.75 -36.46
N ALA A 275 -12.79 2.65 -36.34
CA ALA A 275 -13.55 1.48 -36.83
C ALA A 275 -13.31 1.19 -38.32
N VAL A 276 -12.95 2.22 -39.09
CA VAL A 276 -12.48 2.12 -40.48
C VAL A 276 -11.32 3.12 -40.67
N GLY A 277 -10.23 2.68 -41.30
CA GLY A 277 -9.14 3.57 -41.73
C GLY A 277 -7.90 3.50 -40.85
N VAL A 278 -7.36 4.67 -40.51
CA VAL A 278 -6.06 4.87 -39.86
C VAL A 278 -6.22 5.22 -38.38
N ASP A 279 -5.22 4.89 -37.55
CA ASP A 279 -5.25 5.17 -36.10
C ASP A 279 -5.26 6.67 -35.79
N VAL A 280 -4.56 7.44 -36.62
CA VAL A 280 -4.50 8.91 -36.56
C VAL A 280 -4.77 9.44 -37.96
N VAL A 281 -5.81 10.25 -38.07
CA VAL A 281 -6.14 10.99 -39.28
C VAL A 281 -5.29 12.25 -39.31
N PHE A 282 -4.74 12.58 -40.48
CA PHE A 282 -4.03 13.83 -40.72
C PHE A 282 -4.57 14.45 -42.01
N VAL A 283 -4.88 15.74 -41.96
CA VAL A 283 -5.35 16.53 -43.11
C VAL A 283 -4.66 17.89 -43.13
N THR A 284 -4.72 18.58 -44.26
CA THR A 284 -4.15 19.91 -44.43
C THR A 284 -5.25 20.97 -44.48
N GLN A 285 -4.98 22.12 -43.88
CA GLN A 285 -5.89 23.26 -43.89
C GLN A 285 -5.10 24.57 -43.99
N PRO A 286 -5.57 25.57 -44.79
CA PRO A 286 -4.96 26.89 -44.80
C PRO A 286 -5.00 27.56 -43.42
N TYR A 287 -3.91 28.25 -43.07
CA TYR A 287 -3.84 29.02 -41.83
C TYR A 287 -4.57 30.37 -41.93
N ASP A 288 -5.16 30.80 -40.81
CA ASP A 288 -5.71 32.14 -40.60
C ASP A 288 -5.26 32.67 -39.24
N GLU A 289 -4.96 33.97 -39.12
CA GLU A 289 -4.47 34.59 -37.88
C GLU A 289 -5.44 34.46 -36.70
N ARG A 290 -6.74 34.24 -36.95
CA ARG A 290 -7.72 33.99 -35.88
C ARG A 290 -7.38 32.75 -35.04
N PHE A 291 -6.63 31.79 -35.59
CA PHE A 291 -6.22 30.57 -34.92
C PHE A 291 -4.97 30.74 -34.03
N PHE A 292 -4.27 31.87 -34.13
CA PHE A 292 -3.05 32.09 -33.35
C PHE A 292 -3.32 31.95 -31.85
N SER A 293 -2.53 31.10 -31.19
CA SER A 293 -2.63 30.83 -29.76
C SER A 293 -1.28 31.00 -29.07
N ASP A 294 -1.30 31.61 -27.88
CA ASP A 294 -0.15 31.75 -26.99
C ASP A 294 -0.58 31.63 -25.52
N ALA A 295 0.33 31.94 -24.59
CA ALA A 295 0.09 31.77 -23.16
C ALA A 295 -0.92 32.76 -22.58
N SER A 296 -1.22 33.85 -23.30
CA SER A 296 -2.16 34.89 -22.89
C SER A 296 -3.55 34.73 -23.53
N GLN A 297 -3.62 34.10 -24.70
CA GLN A 297 -4.86 33.94 -25.46
C GLN A 297 -4.82 32.66 -26.30
N ILE A 298 -5.90 31.87 -26.21
CA ILE A 298 -6.19 30.83 -27.20
C ILE A 298 -7.02 31.44 -28.33
N GLY A 299 -6.60 31.22 -29.58
CA GLY A 299 -7.32 31.65 -30.77
C GLY A 299 -8.61 30.86 -30.99
N ASP A 300 -9.27 31.09 -32.12
CA ASP A 300 -10.36 30.22 -32.57
C ASP A 300 -9.87 28.76 -32.63
N LEU A 301 -10.76 27.82 -32.34
CA LEU A 301 -10.45 26.40 -32.47
C LEU A 301 -10.66 25.97 -33.93
N VAL A 302 -9.79 25.12 -34.45
CA VAL A 302 -10.03 24.46 -35.74
C VAL A 302 -11.19 23.48 -35.59
N ASP A 303 -11.99 23.32 -36.65
CA ASP A 303 -13.07 22.34 -36.66
C ASP A 303 -12.50 20.91 -36.73
N MET A 304 -13.22 19.97 -36.13
CA MET A 304 -12.87 18.55 -36.23
C MET A 304 -12.97 18.09 -37.69
N PRO A 305 -11.95 17.41 -38.24
CA PRO A 305 -12.01 16.84 -39.58
C PRO A 305 -13.20 15.88 -39.74
N ASP A 306 -14.02 16.09 -40.77
CA ASP A 306 -15.22 15.29 -41.04
C ASP A 306 -15.23 14.61 -42.42
N ASP A 307 -14.19 14.81 -43.24
CA ASP A 307 -14.07 14.22 -44.57
C ASP A 307 -13.74 12.71 -44.50
N PRO A 308 -14.64 11.82 -44.98
CA PRO A 308 -14.36 10.38 -45.01
C PRO A 308 -13.13 9.99 -45.85
N ALA A 309 -12.71 10.82 -46.82
CA ALA A 309 -11.52 10.55 -47.62
C ALA A 309 -10.22 10.69 -46.80
N ALA A 310 -10.24 11.48 -45.73
CA ALA A 310 -9.10 11.67 -44.82
C ALA A 310 -8.65 10.37 -44.14
N PHE A 311 -9.57 9.40 -43.99
CA PHE A 311 -9.31 8.10 -43.39
C PHE A 311 -8.54 7.13 -44.31
N ALA A 312 -8.35 7.48 -45.59
CA ALA A 312 -7.68 6.64 -46.59
C ALA A 312 -6.34 7.20 -47.09
N ALA A 313 -5.99 8.44 -46.76
CA ALA A 313 -4.76 9.08 -47.23
C ALA A 313 -3.53 8.59 -46.44
N THR A 314 -2.47 8.20 -47.14
CA THR A 314 -1.23 7.65 -46.52
C THR A 314 -0.04 8.59 -46.60
N ASP A 315 0.00 9.45 -47.62
CA ASP A 315 1.03 10.47 -47.84
C ASP A 315 0.36 11.84 -47.93
N ILE A 316 0.92 12.82 -47.25
CA ILE A 316 0.34 14.16 -47.15
C ILE A 316 1.33 15.17 -47.69
N THR A 317 0.92 15.92 -48.71
CA THR A 317 1.66 17.08 -49.21
C THR A 317 0.95 18.34 -48.74
N MET A 318 1.69 19.24 -48.09
CA MET A 318 1.16 20.45 -47.47
C MET A 318 2.00 21.67 -47.86
N ASN A 319 1.39 22.82 -48.14
CA ASN A 319 2.17 24.03 -48.36
C ASN A 319 2.80 24.52 -47.06
N VAL A 320 4.01 25.05 -47.13
CA VAL A 320 4.57 25.80 -46.00
C VAL A 320 3.68 27.00 -45.68
N GLY A 321 3.43 27.23 -44.40
CA GLY A 321 2.50 28.24 -43.88
C GLY A 321 1.12 27.68 -43.52
N ASP A 322 0.73 26.52 -44.07
CA ASP A 322 -0.53 25.84 -43.76
C ASP A 322 -0.46 25.03 -42.46
N MET A 323 -1.59 24.48 -42.05
CA MET A 323 -1.77 23.70 -40.84
C MET A 323 -1.93 22.21 -41.14
N LEU A 324 -1.20 21.38 -40.40
CA LEU A 324 -1.44 19.95 -40.30
C LEU A 324 -2.45 19.72 -39.16
N VAL A 325 -3.66 19.32 -39.51
CA VAL A 325 -4.73 19.02 -38.56
C VAL A 325 -4.75 17.51 -38.32
N PHE A 326 -4.76 17.07 -37.07
CA PHE A 326 -4.88 15.67 -36.72
C PHE A 326 -6.24 15.37 -36.09
N MET A 327 -6.67 14.11 -36.13
CA MET A 327 -7.80 13.59 -35.35
C MET A 327 -7.53 12.14 -34.94
N LEU A 328 -7.86 11.80 -33.69
CA LEU A 328 -7.76 10.45 -33.14
C LEU A 328 -8.80 10.23 -32.03
N THR A 329 -8.91 8.99 -31.55
CA THR A 329 -9.77 8.66 -30.42
C THR A 329 -8.92 8.15 -29.26
N VAL A 330 -9.19 8.68 -28.06
CA VAL A 330 -8.66 8.19 -26.80
C VAL A 330 -9.74 7.38 -26.10
N GLU A 331 -9.41 6.19 -25.62
CA GLU A 331 -10.28 5.37 -24.77
C GLU A 331 -9.68 5.28 -23.37
N ASN A 332 -10.47 5.64 -22.35
CA ASN A 332 -10.22 5.27 -20.96
C ASN A 332 -10.93 3.93 -20.71
N TYR A 333 -10.16 2.84 -20.65
CA TYR A 333 -10.68 1.49 -20.38
C TYR A 333 -10.39 1.01 -18.96
N SER A 334 -10.04 1.93 -18.06
CA SER A 334 -9.91 1.67 -16.63
C SER A 334 -11.19 1.97 -15.85
N ASP A 335 -11.20 1.53 -14.59
CA ASP A 335 -12.28 1.77 -13.64
C ASP A 335 -12.15 3.11 -12.90
N VAL A 336 -11.08 3.89 -13.17
CA VAL A 336 -10.84 5.23 -12.60
C VAL A 336 -10.92 6.31 -13.67
N ALA A 337 -11.32 7.51 -13.27
CA ALA A 337 -11.36 8.66 -14.17
C ALA A 337 -9.93 9.16 -14.43
N ILE A 338 -9.62 9.60 -15.65
CA ILE A 338 -8.28 10.09 -15.99
C ILE A 338 -8.27 11.60 -16.18
N ARG A 339 -7.39 12.27 -15.45
CA ARG A 339 -7.28 13.74 -15.46
C ARG A 339 -6.63 14.24 -16.74
N THR A 340 -7.00 15.43 -17.20
CA THR A 340 -6.33 16.11 -18.32
C THR A 340 -6.15 17.60 -18.07
N THR A 341 -5.34 18.25 -18.90
CA THR A 341 -5.06 19.69 -18.82
C THR A 341 -5.20 20.35 -20.19
N TRP A 342 -5.34 21.67 -20.21
CA TRP A 342 -5.47 22.51 -21.41
C TRP A 342 -4.19 22.54 -22.26
N PRO A 343 -4.21 22.96 -23.53
CA PRO A 343 -5.33 23.51 -24.30
C PRO A 343 -6.34 22.44 -24.73
N PRO A 344 -7.56 22.83 -25.17
CA PRO A 344 -8.62 21.88 -25.51
C PRO A 344 -8.37 21.33 -26.92
N PRO A 345 -9.09 20.28 -27.33
CA PRO A 345 -9.14 19.88 -28.72
C PRO A 345 -9.47 21.07 -29.65
N GLY A 346 -8.81 21.12 -30.79
CA GLY A 346 -8.93 22.19 -31.79
C GLY A 346 -7.97 23.37 -31.62
N ALA A 347 -7.20 23.46 -30.53
CA ALA A 347 -6.17 24.50 -30.42
C ALA A 347 -5.05 24.31 -31.46
N VAL A 348 -4.43 25.43 -31.85
CA VAL A 348 -3.39 25.47 -32.89
C VAL A 348 -2.03 25.86 -32.29
N TYR A 349 -1.05 24.99 -32.50
CA TYR A 349 0.36 25.26 -32.20
C TYR A 349 1.08 25.82 -33.43
N GLN A 350 2.07 26.67 -33.20
CA GLN A 350 3.08 27.04 -34.21
C GLN A 350 4.26 26.06 -34.13
N GLN A 351 4.94 25.80 -35.25
CA GLN A 351 6.04 24.83 -35.35
C GLN A 351 7.16 24.99 -34.30
N GLU A 352 7.43 26.22 -33.84
CA GLU A 352 8.47 26.50 -32.85
C GLU A 352 7.96 26.50 -31.40
N GLN A 353 6.66 26.33 -31.20
CA GLN A 353 6.06 26.27 -29.87
C GLN A 353 6.19 24.88 -29.24
N ARG A 354 6.07 24.87 -27.92
CA ARG A 354 5.93 23.66 -27.09
C ARG A 354 4.70 23.83 -26.19
N ALA A 355 4.28 22.79 -25.49
CA ALA A 355 3.09 22.81 -24.64
C ALA A 355 2.96 24.06 -23.73
N PRO A 356 4.03 24.51 -23.02
CA PRO A 356 3.98 25.71 -22.18
C PRO A 356 3.70 27.01 -22.93
N ALA A 357 3.92 27.06 -24.24
CA ALA A 357 3.66 28.25 -25.05
C ALA A 357 2.17 28.62 -25.10
N LEU A 358 1.27 27.68 -24.80
CA LEU A 358 -0.18 27.91 -24.68
C LEU A 358 -0.63 28.05 -23.21
N GLY A 359 0.31 28.37 -22.31
CA GLY A 359 0.02 28.71 -20.91
C GLY A 359 -0.13 27.52 -19.97
N GLN A 360 0.28 26.32 -20.41
CA GLN A 360 0.05 25.07 -19.68
C GLN A 360 1.38 24.34 -19.49
N ASN A 361 1.88 24.37 -18.25
CA ASN A 361 3.07 23.61 -17.86
C ASN A 361 2.72 22.13 -17.71
N ASP A 362 3.74 21.28 -17.67
CA ASP A 362 3.59 19.88 -17.31
C ASP A 362 2.88 19.77 -15.95
N SER A 363 1.93 18.83 -15.87
CA SER A 363 1.05 18.64 -14.73
C SER A 363 1.08 17.16 -14.35
N PRO A 364 1.85 16.78 -13.31
CA PRO A 364 2.05 15.37 -12.94
C PRO A 364 0.73 14.62 -12.84
N GLY A 365 0.62 13.44 -13.46
CA GLY A 365 -0.60 12.63 -13.48
C GLY A 365 -1.65 13.03 -14.52
N ALA A 366 -1.47 14.14 -15.25
CA ALA A 366 -2.37 14.50 -16.33
C ALA A 366 -2.10 13.68 -17.61
N TRP A 367 -3.18 13.25 -18.26
CA TRP A 367 -3.18 12.62 -19.56
C TRP A 367 -3.30 13.65 -20.68
N ARG A 368 -2.49 13.51 -21.73
CA ARG A 368 -2.41 14.45 -22.86
C ARG A 368 -2.21 13.71 -24.17
N VAL A 369 -3.00 14.08 -25.18
CA VAL A 369 -2.70 13.70 -26.57
C VAL A 369 -1.57 14.58 -27.06
N ALA A 370 -0.59 14.00 -27.73
CA ALA A 370 0.54 14.75 -28.24
C ALA A 370 0.88 14.36 -29.67
N ILE A 371 1.49 15.29 -30.41
CA ILE A 371 2.02 15.06 -31.74
C ILE A 371 3.53 15.34 -31.73
N GLU A 372 4.28 14.48 -32.40
CA GLU A 372 5.71 14.64 -32.64
C GLU A 372 5.99 14.37 -34.12
N CYS A 373 6.83 15.21 -34.72
CA CYS A 373 7.39 15.00 -36.05
C CYS A 373 8.92 14.87 -35.99
N GLU A 374 9.54 14.23 -36.97
CA GLU A 374 11.00 14.05 -36.99
C GLU A 374 11.81 15.36 -36.92
N SER A 375 11.25 16.48 -37.36
CA SER A 375 11.87 17.81 -37.26
C SER A 375 11.69 18.48 -35.87
N SER A 376 10.97 17.85 -34.95
CA SER A 376 10.67 18.40 -33.62
C SER A 376 11.94 18.53 -32.77
N LYS A 377 12.08 19.65 -32.06
CA LYS A 377 13.26 19.96 -31.23
C LYS A 377 13.22 19.34 -29.83
N SER A 378 12.15 18.64 -29.49
CA SER A 378 11.94 17.92 -28.24
C SER A 378 10.90 16.83 -28.46
N SER A 379 10.85 15.84 -27.58
CA SER A 379 9.83 14.80 -27.67
C SER A 379 8.44 15.36 -27.34
N TYR A 380 7.45 15.00 -28.15
CA TYR A 380 6.05 15.38 -28.02
C TYR A 380 5.81 16.84 -27.60
N PRO A 381 6.25 17.81 -28.42
CA PRO A 381 6.21 19.23 -28.06
C PRO A 381 4.79 19.81 -28.07
N TYR A 382 3.90 19.28 -28.90
CA TYR A 382 2.52 19.77 -29.04
C TYR A 382 1.59 18.85 -28.27
N ARG A 383 0.80 19.39 -27.33
CA ARG A 383 -0.02 18.59 -26.42
C ARG A 383 -1.42 19.19 -26.26
N TRP A 384 -2.46 18.35 -26.28
CA TRP A 384 -3.86 18.72 -26.15
C TRP A 384 -4.54 17.91 -25.05
N ALA A 385 -5.62 18.48 -24.49
CA ALA A 385 -6.48 17.78 -23.57
C ALA A 385 -7.08 16.56 -24.27
N ILE A 386 -7.34 15.50 -23.51
CA ILE A 386 -7.88 14.25 -24.06
C ILE A 386 -9.38 14.33 -24.41
N GLY A 387 -10.02 15.49 -24.29
CA GLY A 387 -11.42 15.68 -24.64
C GLY A 387 -11.90 17.11 -24.49
N THR A 388 -13.13 17.33 -24.94
CA THR A 388 -13.86 18.58 -24.89
C THR A 388 -14.77 18.66 -23.66
N ASP A 389 -15.25 19.86 -23.34
CA ASP A 389 -16.05 20.12 -22.13
C ASP A 389 -17.40 19.38 -22.10
N ASP A 390 -17.90 18.88 -23.23
CA ASP A 390 -19.12 18.07 -23.31
C ASP A 390 -18.93 16.60 -22.92
N VAL A 391 -17.70 16.08 -22.98
CA VAL A 391 -17.37 14.71 -22.57
C VAL A 391 -16.59 14.66 -21.26
N LEU A 392 -15.90 15.74 -20.89
CA LEU A 392 -15.15 15.84 -19.65
C LEU A 392 -16.05 16.21 -18.48
N VAL A 393 -15.83 15.58 -17.34
CA VAL A 393 -16.44 15.96 -16.06
C VAL A 393 -15.50 16.90 -15.32
N THR A 394 -16.05 17.98 -14.76
CA THR A 394 -15.29 18.92 -13.93
C THR A 394 -15.47 18.59 -12.46
N GLU A 395 -14.35 18.45 -11.75
CA GLU A 395 -14.30 18.29 -10.30
C GLU A 395 -13.62 19.50 -9.66
N ILE A 396 -14.07 19.86 -8.47
CA ILE A 396 -13.53 20.99 -7.71
C ILE A 396 -12.67 20.44 -6.57
N GLY A 397 -11.39 20.78 -6.57
CA GLY A 397 -10.48 20.45 -5.49
C GLY A 397 -10.76 21.23 -4.21
N ALA A 398 -10.14 20.81 -3.10
CA ALA A 398 -10.34 21.40 -1.78
C ALA A 398 -10.05 22.92 -1.74
N ASN A 399 -9.18 23.42 -2.62
CA ASN A 399 -8.80 24.84 -2.71
C ASN A 399 -9.64 25.64 -3.73
N GLY A 400 -10.66 25.04 -4.34
CA GLY A 400 -11.45 25.66 -5.41
C GLY A 400 -10.83 25.55 -6.81
N GLU A 401 -9.77 24.77 -6.96
CA GLU A 401 -9.14 24.46 -8.25
C GLU A 401 -10.05 23.55 -9.09
N GLU A 402 -10.21 23.84 -10.38
CA GLU A 402 -11.01 23.02 -11.29
C GLU A 402 -10.13 22.00 -12.01
N PHE A 403 -10.53 20.73 -11.92
CA PHE A 403 -9.89 19.61 -12.58
C PHE A 403 -10.86 18.97 -13.57
N ARG A 404 -10.34 18.45 -14.67
CA ARG A 404 -11.16 17.85 -15.73
C ARG A 404 -10.76 16.42 -15.97
N TYR A 405 -11.76 15.55 -16.08
CA TYR A 405 -11.56 14.12 -16.17
C TYR A 405 -12.34 13.52 -17.32
N LEU A 406 -11.71 12.57 -18.03
CA LEU A 406 -12.43 11.65 -18.90
C LEU A 406 -12.93 10.48 -18.01
N PRO A 407 -14.25 10.24 -17.92
CA PRO A 407 -14.80 9.22 -17.03
C PRO A 407 -14.29 7.79 -17.32
N PRO A 408 -14.38 6.87 -16.34
CA PRO A 408 -14.07 5.45 -16.55
C PRO A 408 -14.87 4.85 -17.71
N ASN A 409 -14.27 3.93 -18.46
CA ASN A 409 -14.94 3.19 -19.54
C ASN A 409 -15.61 4.11 -20.59
N THR A 410 -14.98 5.23 -20.92
CA THR A 410 -15.47 6.17 -21.95
C THR A 410 -14.39 6.49 -22.98
N SER A 411 -14.81 7.01 -24.12
CA SER A 411 -13.91 7.45 -25.18
C SER A 411 -14.19 8.89 -25.58
N SER A 412 -13.17 9.54 -26.14
CA SER A 412 -13.22 10.93 -26.58
C SER A 412 -12.47 11.09 -27.90
N VAL A 413 -13.00 11.91 -28.80
CA VAL A 413 -12.32 12.27 -30.05
C VAL A 413 -11.52 13.53 -29.80
N VAL A 414 -10.23 13.49 -30.15
CA VAL A 414 -9.29 14.60 -29.96
C VAL A 414 -8.72 15.00 -31.30
N TRP A 415 -8.73 16.29 -31.55
CA TRP A 415 -8.14 16.90 -32.73
C TRP A 415 -7.39 18.17 -32.34
N GLY A 416 -6.62 18.70 -33.27
CA GLY A 416 -5.84 19.92 -33.09
C GLY A 416 -4.99 20.17 -34.32
N ALA A 417 -4.26 21.28 -34.34
CA ALA A 417 -3.46 21.62 -35.52
C ALA A 417 -2.08 22.17 -35.17
N ILE A 418 -1.15 21.99 -36.10
CA ILE A 418 0.19 22.57 -36.05
C ILE A 418 0.41 23.33 -37.35
N ARG A 419 0.70 24.63 -37.27
CA ARG A 419 1.14 25.43 -38.41
C ARG A 419 2.62 25.22 -38.64
N PHE A 420 2.98 24.72 -39.82
CA PHE A 420 4.39 24.58 -40.23
C PHE A 420 4.81 25.78 -41.05
N THR A 421 5.79 26.54 -40.57
CA THR A 421 6.28 27.78 -41.19
C THR A 421 7.68 27.64 -41.79
N ASP A 422 8.37 26.53 -41.54
CA ASP A 422 9.73 26.28 -42.01
C ASP A 422 9.92 24.83 -42.47
N ILE A 423 10.74 24.64 -43.51
CA ILE A 423 11.06 23.32 -44.08
C ILE A 423 12.46 22.91 -43.61
N ASP A 424 12.57 21.80 -42.89
CA ASP A 424 13.86 21.17 -42.65
C ASP A 424 14.27 20.34 -43.88
N PRO A 425 15.25 20.78 -44.68
CA PRO A 425 15.61 20.11 -45.92
C PRO A 425 16.24 18.72 -45.68
N THR A 426 16.69 18.42 -44.46
CA THR A 426 17.28 17.12 -44.11
C THR A 426 16.23 16.08 -43.69
N ARG A 427 15.01 16.53 -43.41
CA ARG A 427 13.90 15.74 -42.88
C ARG A 427 12.60 15.94 -43.67
N ASN A 428 12.65 16.35 -44.94
CA ASN A 428 11.47 16.52 -45.78
C ASN A 428 11.44 15.45 -46.89
N PRO A 429 10.44 14.55 -46.95
CA PRO A 429 9.29 14.48 -46.05
C PRO A 429 9.64 14.03 -44.63
N GLN A 430 8.89 14.52 -43.65
CA GLN A 430 9.05 14.17 -42.23
C GLN A 430 7.97 13.19 -41.80
N ALA A 431 8.32 12.23 -40.95
CA ALA A 431 7.31 11.43 -40.29
C ALA A 431 6.73 12.17 -39.08
N CYS A 432 5.40 12.25 -38.99
CA CYS A 432 4.64 12.73 -37.83
C CYS A 432 3.83 11.58 -37.22
N TYR A 433 3.69 11.56 -35.90
CA TYR A 433 2.98 10.53 -35.15
C TYR A 433 2.40 11.10 -33.86
N ALA A 434 1.40 10.40 -33.32
CA ALA A 434 0.79 10.73 -32.06
C ALA A 434 1.41 9.95 -30.89
N GLY A 435 1.23 10.52 -29.71
CA GLY A 435 1.40 9.80 -28.46
C GLY A 435 0.33 10.18 -27.44
N LEU A 436 0.10 9.31 -26.47
CA LEU A 436 -0.77 9.56 -25.32
C LEU A 436 0.07 9.48 -24.05
N ILE A 437 0.31 10.64 -23.46
CA ILE A 437 1.27 10.84 -22.38
C ILE A 437 0.53 10.89 -21.05
N HIS A 438 1.01 10.14 -20.07
CA HIS A 438 0.64 10.30 -18.67
C HIS A 438 1.79 11.04 -17.97
N GLU A 439 1.67 12.36 -17.85
CA GLU A 439 2.78 13.25 -17.49
C GLU A 439 3.39 12.89 -16.13
N ASP A 440 4.73 12.83 -16.07
CA ASP A 440 5.52 12.39 -14.91
C ASP A 440 5.21 11.00 -14.32
N VAL A 441 4.39 10.19 -15.02
CA VAL A 441 4.08 8.81 -14.63
C VAL A 441 4.63 7.82 -15.66
N ALA A 442 4.15 7.87 -16.90
CA ALA A 442 4.59 6.95 -17.95
C ALA A 442 4.21 7.40 -19.37
N LEU A 443 4.95 6.88 -20.35
CA LEU A 443 4.52 6.78 -21.73
C LEU A 443 4.63 5.31 -22.15
N SER A 444 3.50 4.62 -22.27
CA SER A 444 3.49 3.20 -22.63
C SER A 444 3.95 2.99 -24.07
N GLU A 445 4.55 1.84 -24.37
CA GLU A 445 4.96 1.50 -25.74
C GLU A 445 3.77 1.51 -26.72
N ARG A 446 2.58 1.12 -26.25
CA ARG A 446 1.34 1.16 -27.05
C ARG A 446 0.93 2.58 -27.43
N ASN A 447 1.22 3.55 -26.56
CA ASN A 447 0.83 4.94 -26.71
C ASN A 447 1.94 5.81 -27.30
N SER A 448 3.03 5.23 -27.80
CA SER A 448 4.14 5.98 -28.40
C SER A 448 4.26 5.69 -29.89
N GLY A 449 4.41 6.73 -30.72
CA GLY A 449 4.63 6.55 -32.16
C GLY A 449 3.39 6.13 -32.96
N VAL A 450 2.19 6.37 -32.43
CA VAL A 450 0.93 5.90 -33.01
C VAL A 450 0.61 6.65 -34.31
N GLY A 451 0.12 5.93 -35.32
CA GLY A 451 -0.34 6.53 -36.57
C GLY A 451 0.73 7.26 -37.37
N ARG A 452 1.99 6.79 -37.36
CA ARG A 452 3.11 7.39 -38.11
C ARG A 452 2.77 7.65 -39.59
N ARG A 453 2.89 8.90 -40.05
CA ARG A 453 2.61 9.34 -41.43
C ARG A 453 3.72 10.22 -42.01
N SER A 454 3.96 10.06 -43.31
CA SER A 454 4.92 10.88 -44.06
C SER A 454 4.25 12.18 -44.52
N ILE A 455 4.80 13.31 -44.10
CA ILE A 455 4.32 14.66 -44.39
C ILE A 455 5.40 15.39 -45.20
N GLU A 456 5.08 15.74 -46.45
CA GLU A 456 5.91 16.55 -47.33
C GLU A 456 5.47 18.01 -47.26
N LEU A 457 6.38 18.90 -46.87
CA LEU A 457 6.18 20.34 -46.95
C LEU A 457 6.67 20.84 -48.31
N VAL A 458 5.84 21.61 -49.02
CA VAL A 458 6.20 22.22 -50.30
C VAL A 458 6.15 23.74 -50.21
N ASP A 459 7.14 24.40 -50.82
CA ASP A 459 7.11 25.85 -50.99
C ASP A 459 6.42 26.19 -52.32
N PRO A 460 5.22 26.79 -52.30
CA PRO A 460 4.49 27.12 -53.52
C PRO A 460 5.20 28.20 -54.36
N GLU A 461 6.12 28.99 -53.78
CA GLU A 461 6.86 30.03 -54.50
C GLU A 461 8.13 29.51 -55.17
N ALA A 462 8.71 28.40 -54.69
CA ALA A 462 9.95 27.82 -55.21
C ALA A 462 9.83 27.31 -56.68
N GLY A 463 8.63 26.95 -57.13
CA GLY A 463 8.36 26.50 -58.50
C GLY A 463 8.12 27.60 -59.54
N SER A 464 8.20 28.87 -59.15
CA SER A 464 7.89 30.03 -60.02
C SER A 464 9.12 30.80 -60.52
N GLN A 465 10.34 30.29 -60.27
CA GLN A 465 11.61 30.89 -60.67
C GLN A 465 12.42 30.07 -61.70
N GLU A 466 11.77 29.27 -62.56
CA GLU A 466 12.42 28.66 -63.74
C GLU A 466 12.05 29.32 -65.07
#